data_AF-A0A4P7Z7L9-F1
#
_entry.id   AF-A0A4P7Z7L9-F1
#
_cell.length_a   1.000
_cell.length_b   1.000
_cell.length_c   1.000
_cell.angle_alpha   90.00
_cell.angle_beta   90.00
_cell.angle_gamma   90.00
#
_symmetry.space_group_name_H-M   'P 1'
#
loop_
_entity.id
_entity.type
_entity.pdbx_description
1 polymer ?
#
loop_
_entity_poly.entity_id
_entity_poly.type
_entity_poly.pdbx_seq_one_letter_code
_entity_poly.pdbx_strand_id
1 'polypeptide(L)'
;MARLKNEMWEKFANAMARGVNQTNSALEAGYSEVSAHVRGCELAKKPDIRARIEELQKKAEKAAVAALAVDRQWVLRELVANAEAARSAKNQNAVNRALELVGKELGMFVDRKMDVKSPLEALNAQQLQQLMDFAASLTGQSAASIGAPEAMQNAQVHQPAVDLVNSETANAQPV
;
A
#
# COMPACT_ATOMS: atom_id res chain seq x y z
N MET A 1 -33.27 9.30 0.86
CA MET A 1 -34.74 9.44 0.95
C MET A 1 -35.26 8.49 2.02
N ALA A 2 -36.46 8.76 2.54
CA ALA A 2 -37.14 7.83 3.44
C ALA A 2 -37.55 6.54 2.69
N ARG A 3 -37.70 5.44 3.44
CA ARG A 3 -38.20 4.15 2.93
C ARG A 3 -39.54 4.35 2.21
N LEU A 4 -39.76 3.63 1.11
CA LEU A 4 -41.06 3.65 0.43
C LEU A 4 -42.16 3.13 1.36
N LYS A 5 -43.35 3.75 1.31
CA LYS A 5 -44.49 3.40 2.18
C LYS A 5 -44.98 1.97 1.96
N ASN A 6 -44.87 1.48 0.73
CA ASN A 6 -45.25 0.11 0.39
C ASN A 6 -44.03 -0.80 0.55
N GLU A 7 -44.13 -1.80 1.44
CA GLU A 7 -43.05 -2.73 1.71
C GLU A 7 -42.63 -3.56 0.48
N MET A 8 -43.59 -3.94 -0.38
CA MET A 8 -43.27 -4.68 -1.61
C MET A 8 -42.48 -3.81 -2.59
N TRP A 9 -42.77 -2.50 -2.67
CA TRP A 9 -42.01 -1.59 -3.53
C TRP A 9 -40.60 -1.39 -3.01
N GLU A 10 -40.44 -1.31 -1.69
CA GLU A 10 -39.11 -1.26 -1.08
C GLU A 10 -38.33 -2.56 -1.34
N LYS A 11 -38.96 -3.74 -1.21
CA LYS A 11 -38.31 -5.02 -1.53
C LYS A 11 -37.89 -5.09 -3.01
N PHE A 12 -38.78 -4.66 -3.92
CA PHE A 12 -38.49 -4.56 -5.34
C PHE A 12 -37.30 -3.63 -5.62
N ALA A 13 -37.28 -2.44 -5.01
CA ALA A 13 -36.20 -1.47 -5.17
C ALA A 13 -34.86 -2.02 -4.67
N ASN A 14 -34.86 -2.74 -3.53
CA ASN A 14 -33.65 -3.40 -3.02
C ASN A 14 -33.14 -4.50 -3.97
N ALA A 15 -34.02 -5.33 -4.54
CA ALA A 15 -33.64 -6.37 -5.50
C ALA A 15 -33.05 -5.77 -6.79
N MET A 16 -33.69 -4.74 -7.35
CA MET A 16 -33.18 -3.99 -8.51
C MET A 16 -31.83 -3.33 -8.21
N ALA A 17 -31.65 -2.77 -7.01
CA ALA A 17 -30.39 -2.14 -6.62
C ALA A 17 -29.24 -3.16 -6.46
N ARG A 18 -29.55 -4.43 -6.18
CA ARG A 18 -28.57 -5.53 -6.23
C ARG A 18 -28.21 -5.98 -7.65
N GLY A 19 -28.93 -5.51 -8.68
CA GLY A 19 -28.73 -5.90 -10.07
C GLY A 19 -29.59 -7.06 -10.56
N VAL A 20 -30.62 -7.45 -9.81
CA VAL A 20 -31.60 -8.46 -10.26
C VAL A 20 -32.49 -7.87 -11.35
N ASN A 21 -32.90 -8.67 -12.34
CA ASN A 21 -33.82 -8.21 -13.39
C ASN A 21 -35.22 -7.84 -12.84
N GLN A 22 -36.03 -7.11 -13.62
CA GLN A 22 -37.33 -6.59 -13.17
C GLN A 22 -38.32 -7.68 -12.76
N THR A 23 -38.43 -8.76 -13.53
CA THR A 23 -39.36 -9.86 -13.25
C THR A 23 -38.98 -10.59 -11.96
N ASN A 24 -37.71 -10.94 -11.79
CA ASN A 24 -37.22 -11.62 -10.60
C ASN A 24 -37.26 -10.70 -9.37
N SER A 25 -37.00 -9.41 -9.54
CA SER A 25 -37.16 -8.42 -8.46
C SER A 25 -38.62 -8.33 -7.98
N ALA A 26 -39.59 -8.49 -8.88
CA ALA A 26 -41.00 -8.54 -8.51
C ALA A 26 -41.37 -9.86 -7.80
N LEU A 27 -40.83 -10.99 -8.24
CA LEU A 27 -40.99 -12.28 -7.54
C LEU A 27 -40.44 -12.21 -6.11
N GLU A 28 -39.22 -11.71 -5.93
CA GLU A 28 -38.59 -11.54 -4.61
C GLU A 28 -39.33 -10.54 -3.72
N ALA A 29 -40.01 -9.56 -4.32
CA ALA A 29 -40.88 -8.63 -3.60
C ALA A 29 -42.20 -9.26 -3.12
N GLY A 30 -42.54 -10.45 -3.62
CA GLY A 30 -43.75 -11.21 -3.24
C GLY A 30 -44.89 -11.14 -4.26
N TYR A 31 -44.65 -10.70 -5.49
CA TYR A 31 -45.65 -10.79 -6.56
C TYR A 31 -45.73 -12.21 -7.12
N SER A 32 -46.92 -12.65 -7.54
CA SER A 32 -47.10 -13.97 -8.16
C SER A 32 -46.38 -14.08 -9.51
N GLU A 33 -45.99 -15.28 -9.89
CA GLU A 33 -45.29 -15.55 -11.17
C GLU A 33 -46.04 -15.01 -12.39
N VAL A 34 -47.35 -15.18 -12.40
CA VAL A 34 -48.22 -14.73 -13.48
C VAL A 34 -48.21 -13.20 -13.63
N SER A 35 -48.04 -12.46 -12.52
CA SER A 35 -48.11 -11.00 -12.51
C SER A 35 -46.75 -10.30 -12.46
N ALA A 36 -45.68 -11.02 -12.09
CA ALA A 36 -44.37 -10.45 -11.80
C ALA A 36 -43.76 -9.70 -12.98
N HIS A 37 -43.89 -10.20 -14.21
CA HIS A 37 -43.37 -9.53 -15.41
C HIS A 37 -44.05 -8.17 -15.65
N VAL A 38 -45.39 -8.13 -15.55
CA VAL A 38 -46.17 -6.90 -15.75
C VAL A 38 -45.87 -5.91 -14.63
N ARG A 39 -45.92 -6.36 -13.37
CA ARG A 39 -45.66 -5.52 -12.19
C ARG A 39 -44.24 -5.00 -12.17
N GLY A 40 -43.25 -5.80 -12.53
CA GLY A 40 -41.85 -5.37 -12.62
C GLY A 40 -41.68 -4.20 -13.59
N CYS A 41 -42.26 -4.31 -14.79
CA CYS A 41 -42.23 -3.24 -15.80
C CYS A 41 -42.97 -1.97 -15.34
N GLU A 42 -44.14 -2.10 -14.72
CA GLU A 42 -44.89 -0.97 -14.15
C GLU A 42 -44.12 -0.26 -13.04
N LEU A 43 -43.56 -1.02 -12.09
CA LEU A 43 -42.83 -0.47 -10.94
C LEU A 43 -41.55 0.23 -11.37
N ALA A 44 -40.82 -0.32 -12.35
CA ALA A 44 -39.60 0.30 -12.88
C ALA A 44 -39.84 1.67 -13.53
N LYS A 45 -41.06 1.93 -14.03
CA LYS A 45 -41.44 3.23 -14.64
C LYS A 45 -41.89 4.27 -13.60
N LYS A 46 -42.22 3.88 -12.37
CA LYS A 46 -42.67 4.83 -11.35
C LYS A 46 -41.51 5.72 -10.89
N PRO A 47 -41.65 7.05 -10.91
CA PRO A 47 -40.56 7.97 -10.60
C PRO A 47 -40.03 7.79 -9.17
N ASP A 48 -40.91 7.60 -8.19
CA ASP A 48 -40.54 7.42 -6.78
C ASP A 48 -39.69 6.16 -6.56
N ILE A 49 -40.05 5.06 -7.23
CA ILE A 49 -39.34 3.78 -7.14
C ILE A 49 -38.01 3.87 -7.85
N ARG A 50 -37.98 4.49 -9.04
CA ARG A 50 -36.73 4.72 -9.78
C ARG A 50 -35.74 5.57 -8.99
N ALA A 51 -36.20 6.65 -8.38
CA ALA A 51 -35.37 7.49 -7.51
C ALA A 51 -34.83 6.69 -6.31
N ARG A 52 -35.66 5.82 -5.73
CA ARG A 52 -35.22 4.92 -4.65
C ARG A 52 -34.17 3.90 -5.10
N ILE A 53 -34.34 3.29 -6.26
CA ILE A 53 -33.35 2.35 -6.83
C ILE A 53 -32.01 3.06 -7.03
N GLU A 54 -32.03 4.25 -7.64
CA GLU A 54 -30.81 5.04 -7.89
C GLU A 54 -30.11 5.43 -6.57
N GLU A 55 -30.86 5.84 -5.55
CA GLU A 55 -30.31 6.12 -4.23
C GLU A 55 -29.61 4.89 -3.64
N LEU A 56 -30.27 3.73 -3.69
CA LEU A 56 -29.72 2.48 -3.15
C LEU A 56 -28.48 2.03 -3.92
N GLN A 57 -28.47 2.18 -5.25
CA GLN A 57 -27.30 1.90 -6.09
C GLN A 57 -26.13 2.83 -5.74
N LYS A 58 -26.36 4.13 -5.66
CA LYS A 58 -25.33 5.11 -5.25
C LYS A 58 -24.80 4.83 -3.84
N LYS A 59 -25.67 4.40 -2.92
CA LYS A 59 -25.25 4.01 -1.57
C LYS A 59 -24.37 2.77 -1.59
N ALA A 60 -24.74 1.76 -2.38
CA ALA A 60 -23.95 0.54 -2.55
C ALA A 60 -22.60 0.83 -3.21
N GLU A 61 -22.57 1.68 -4.24
CA GLU A 61 -21.33 2.12 -4.90
C GLU A 61 -20.41 2.86 -3.91
N LYS A 62 -20.94 3.83 -3.16
CA LYS A 62 -20.15 4.52 -2.12
C LYS A 62 -19.61 3.57 -1.07
N ALA A 63 -20.40 2.60 -0.64
CA ALA A 63 -19.97 1.60 0.32
C ALA A 63 -18.88 0.68 -0.27
N ALA A 64 -19.00 0.29 -1.54
CA ALA A 64 -17.99 -0.52 -2.23
C ALA A 64 -16.68 0.27 -2.42
N VAL A 65 -16.77 1.54 -2.85
CA VAL A 65 -15.60 2.42 -2.96
C VAL A 65 -14.95 2.63 -1.60
N ALA A 66 -15.74 2.86 -0.54
CA ALA A 66 -15.19 2.98 0.82
C ALA A 66 -14.55 1.68 1.33
N ALA A 67 -15.09 0.52 0.97
CA ALA A 67 -14.50 -0.78 1.31
C ALA A 67 -13.22 -1.06 0.54
N LEU A 68 -13.09 -0.56 -0.70
CA LEU A 68 -11.87 -0.62 -1.50
C LEU A 68 -10.86 0.47 -1.11
N ALA A 69 -11.33 1.58 -0.55
CA ALA A 69 -10.47 2.64 -0.07
C ALA A 69 -9.70 2.13 1.15
N VAL A 70 -8.39 2.03 0.99
CA VAL A 70 -7.46 1.78 2.09
C VAL A 70 -7.47 3.02 2.98
N ASP A 71 -8.28 3.00 4.04
CA ASP A 71 -8.29 4.06 5.05
C ASP A 71 -7.35 3.74 6.21
N ARG A 72 -7.00 4.77 7.00
CA ARG A 72 -6.09 4.66 8.15
C ARG A 72 -6.55 3.60 9.16
N GLN A 73 -7.86 3.51 9.41
CA GLN A 73 -8.43 2.58 10.37
C GLN A 73 -8.33 1.13 9.86
N TRP A 74 -8.54 0.91 8.56
CA TRP A 74 -8.33 -0.36 7.90
C TRP A 74 -6.87 -0.81 8.03
N VAL A 75 -5.90 0.04 7.68
CA VAL A 75 -4.46 -0.31 7.75
C VAL A 75 -4.06 -0.72 9.17
N LEU A 76 -4.47 0.04 10.19
CA LEU A 76 -4.15 -0.27 11.58
C LEU A 76 -4.76 -1.61 12.03
N ARG A 77 -6.02 -1.87 11.66
CA ARG A 77 -6.70 -3.13 11.96
C ARG A 77 -6.02 -4.32 11.28
N GLU A 78 -5.65 -4.18 10.01
CA GLU A 78 -4.95 -5.24 9.27
C GLU A 78 -3.53 -5.49 9.82
N LEU A 79 -2.81 -4.46 10.25
CA LEU A 79 -1.51 -4.63 10.91
C LEU A 79 -1.64 -5.42 12.23
N VAL A 80 -2.69 -5.16 13.02
CA VAL A 80 -2.97 -5.92 14.25
C VAL A 80 -3.32 -7.37 13.91
N ALA A 81 -4.21 -7.61 12.95
CA ALA A 81 -4.57 -8.96 12.52
C ALA A 81 -3.35 -9.74 12.00
N ASN A 82 -2.47 -9.08 11.23
CA ASN A 82 -1.24 -9.66 10.75
C ASN A 82 -0.28 -10.01 11.90
N ALA A 83 -0.19 -9.17 12.94
CA ALA A 83 0.59 -9.46 14.14
C ALA A 83 0.06 -10.70 14.88
N GLU A 84 -1.26 -10.87 14.98
CA GLU A 84 -1.89 -12.04 15.60
C GLU A 84 -1.66 -13.32 14.79
N ALA A 85 -1.81 -13.25 13.47
CA ALA A 85 -1.54 -14.36 12.56
C ALA A 85 -0.05 -14.78 12.61
N ALA A 86 0.87 -13.80 12.57
CA ALA A 86 2.31 -14.04 12.68
C ALA A 86 2.69 -14.63 14.04
N ARG A 87 2.03 -14.21 15.13
CA ARG A 87 2.24 -14.78 16.47
C ARG A 87 1.85 -16.26 16.51
N SER A 88 0.73 -16.62 15.91
CA SER A 88 0.28 -18.01 15.77
C SER A 88 1.28 -18.84 14.96
N ALA A 89 1.86 -18.25 13.91
CA ALA A 89 2.93 -18.85 13.11
C ALA A 89 4.33 -18.80 13.76
N LYS A 90 4.45 -18.29 15.00
CA LYS A 90 5.72 -18.08 15.73
C LYS A 90 6.75 -17.20 14.99
N ASN A 91 6.31 -16.38 14.02
CA ASN A 91 7.17 -15.45 13.30
C ASN A 91 7.29 -14.10 14.06
N GLN A 92 8.17 -14.07 15.06
CA GLN A 92 8.34 -12.91 15.94
C GLN A 92 8.81 -11.64 15.19
N ASN A 93 9.57 -11.79 14.11
CA ASN A 93 10.03 -10.66 13.31
C ASN A 93 8.87 -9.92 12.65
N ALA A 94 7.92 -10.67 12.07
CA ALA A 94 6.71 -10.09 11.48
C ALA A 94 5.80 -9.43 12.55
N VAL A 95 5.68 -10.04 13.72
CA VAL A 95 4.94 -9.46 14.87
C VAL A 95 5.55 -8.11 15.27
N ASN A 96 6.87 -8.08 15.48
CA ASN A 96 7.58 -6.87 15.90
C ASN A 96 7.45 -5.76 14.85
N ARG A 97 7.57 -6.10 13.56
CA ARG A 97 7.43 -5.12 12.48
C ARG A 97 6.02 -4.52 12.42
N ALA A 98 4.99 -5.34 12.57
CA ALA A 98 3.61 -4.87 12.59
C ALA A 98 3.35 -3.92 13.79
N LEU A 99 3.81 -4.29 14.98
CA LEU A 99 3.68 -3.45 16.18
C LEU A 99 4.51 -2.16 16.10
N GLU A 100 5.69 -2.20 15.49
CA GLU A 100 6.51 -1.01 15.23
C GLU A 100 5.76 -0.02 14.33
N LEU A 101 5.17 -0.50 13.22
CA LEU A 101 4.38 0.33 12.32
C LEU A 101 3.17 0.97 13.01
N VAL A 102 2.45 0.20 13.82
CA VAL A 102 1.34 0.71 14.64
C VAL A 102 1.83 1.77 15.62
N GLY A 103 2.93 1.52 16.34
CA GLY A 103 3.47 2.50 17.28
C GLY A 103 4.02 3.76 16.62
N LYS A 104 4.58 3.68 15.41
CA LYS A 104 5.00 4.85 14.62
C LYS A 104 3.80 5.70 14.21
N GLU A 105 2.72 5.05 13.77
CA GLU A 105 1.47 5.72 13.41
C GLU A 105 0.75 6.35 14.62
N LEU A 106 0.94 5.80 15.82
CA LEU A 106 0.47 6.38 17.09
C LEU A 106 1.41 7.43 17.68
N GLY A 107 2.56 7.69 17.06
CA GLY A 107 3.58 8.62 17.57
C GLY A 107 4.34 8.12 18.80
N MET A 108 4.28 6.82 19.11
CA MET A 108 4.97 6.20 20.25
C MET A 108 6.48 6.03 20.01
N PHE A 109 6.88 5.84 18.76
CA PHE A 109 8.27 5.68 18.36
C PHE A 109 8.76 6.93 17.63
N VAL A 110 9.89 7.48 18.10
CA VAL A 110 10.52 8.67 17.52
C VAL A 110 11.89 8.29 16.98
N ASP A 111 12.04 8.33 15.66
CA ASP A 111 13.33 8.12 15.00
C ASP A 111 14.17 9.40 15.15
N ARG A 112 15.06 9.44 16.15
CA ARG A 112 16.00 10.55 16.34
C ARG A 112 17.25 10.27 15.52
N LYS A 113 17.47 11.07 14.48
CA LYS A 113 18.78 11.16 13.82
C LYS A 113 19.56 12.27 14.47
N MET A 114 20.75 11.95 14.99
CA MET A 114 21.67 12.92 15.52
C MET A 114 22.77 13.10 14.48
N ASP A 115 22.71 14.20 13.73
CA ASP A 115 23.79 14.57 12.82
C ASP A 115 24.95 15.11 13.67
N VAL A 116 25.94 14.25 13.92
CA VAL A 116 27.20 14.67 14.50
C VAL A 116 28.00 15.35 13.40
N LYS A 117 27.82 16.66 13.23
CA LYS A 117 28.68 17.45 12.35
C LYS A 117 30.11 17.39 12.89
N SER A 118 31.04 16.95 12.06
CA SER A 118 32.45 16.97 12.44
C SER A 118 32.88 18.42 12.66
N PRO A 119 33.56 18.75 13.77
CA PRO A 119 34.15 20.08 13.97
C PRO A 119 35.06 20.52 12.81
N LEU A 120 35.59 19.57 12.03
CA LEU A 120 36.43 19.83 10.86
C LEU A 120 35.65 20.40 9.67
N GLU A 121 34.35 20.09 9.55
CA GLU A 121 33.49 20.63 8.47
C GLU A 121 33.23 22.14 8.62
N ALA A 122 33.45 22.68 9.82
CA ALA A 122 33.32 24.10 10.09
C ALA A 122 34.61 24.89 9.77
N LEU A 123 35.71 24.21 9.44
CA LEU A 123 36.99 24.86 9.12
C LEU A 123 36.99 25.34 7.69
N ASN A 124 37.41 26.59 7.48
CA ASN A 124 37.69 27.09 6.14
C ASN A 124 39.02 26.51 5.60
N ALA A 125 39.28 26.68 4.29
CA ALA A 125 40.46 26.13 3.64
C ALA A 125 41.79 26.54 4.31
N GLN A 126 41.88 27.78 4.80
CA GLN A 126 43.08 28.28 5.47
C GLN A 126 43.28 27.62 6.84
N GLN A 127 42.21 27.49 7.63
CA GLN A 127 42.24 26.84 8.93
C GLN A 127 42.52 25.34 8.81
N LEU A 128 41.99 24.70 7.76
CA LEU A 128 42.27 23.30 7.46
C LEU A 128 43.75 23.09 7.14
N GLN A 129 44.33 23.96 6.30
CA GLN A 129 45.74 23.92 5.96
C GLN A 129 46.64 24.11 7.20
N GLN A 130 46.32 25.10 8.04
CA GLN A 130 47.05 25.33 9.30
C GLN A 130 46.99 24.12 10.25
N LEU A 131 45.85 23.43 10.30
CA LEU A 131 45.70 22.23 11.10
C LEU A 131 46.52 21.06 10.53
N MET A 132 46.56 20.90 9.21
CA MET A 132 47.42 19.89 8.56
C MET A 132 48.90 20.17 8.79
N ASP A 133 49.32 21.43 8.70
CA ASP A 133 50.70 21.85 8.94
C ASP A 133 51.09 21.62 10.42
N PHE A 134 50.18 21.93 11.35
CA PHE A 134 50.37 21.64 12.77
C PHE A 134 50.50 20.14 13.05
N ALA A 135 49.61 19.31 12.46
CA ALA A 135 49.68 17.86 12.61
C ALA A 135 50.99 17.27 12.04
N ALA A 136 51.45 17.76 10.89
CA ALA A 136 52.74 17.40 10.29
C ALA A 136 53.92 17.75 11.20
N SER A 137 53.84 18.90 11.90
CA SER A 137 54.89 19.34 12.85
C SER A 137 55.02 18.42 14.07
N LEU A 138 53.92 17.81 14.53
CA LEU A 138 53.90 16.91 15.69
C LEU A 138 54.42 15.51 15.36
N THR A 139 54.24 15.05 14.12
CA THR A 139 54.66 13.70 13.69
C THR A 139 56.07 13.68 13.11
N GLY A 140 56.70 14.85 12.93
CA GLY A 140 58.02 14.99 12.30
C GLY A 140 58.03 14.60 10.82
N GLN A 141 56.87 14.38 10.21
CA GLN A 141 56.72 14.10 8.79
C GLN A 141 56.39 15.40 8.04
N SER A 142 57.16 15.71 7.00
CA SER A 142 56.84 16.82 6.10
C SER A 142 55.47 16.59 5.43
N ALA A 143 54.64 17.64 5.33
CA ALA A 143 53.36 17.58 4.63
C ALA A 143 53.47 17.07 3.18
N ALA A 144 54.67 17.08 2.60
CA ALA A 144 54.97 16.50 1.28
C ALA A 144 54.93 14.95 1.23
N SER A 145 54.86 14.23 2.35
CA SER A 145 54.77 12.76 2.36
C SER A 145 53.35 12.21 2.43
N ILE A 146 52.32 13.06 2.58
CA ILE A 146 50.92 12.66 2.41
C ILE A 146 50.61 12.77 0.92
N GLY A 147 51.18 11.83 0.14
CA GLY A 147 50.83 11.68 -1.26
C GLY A 147 49.31 11.50 -1.40
N ALA A 148 48.72 12.14 -2.41
CA ALA A 148 47.34 11.90 -2.77
C ALA A 148 47.09 10.38 -2.83
N PRO A 149 46.02 9.84 -2.22
CA PRO A 149 45.74 8.42 -2.31
C PRO A 149 45.61 8.04 -3.79
N GLU A 150 46.40 7.06 -4.24
CA GLU A 150 46.35 6.45 -5.60
C GLU A 150 44.97 5.89 -5.98
N ALA A 151 43.98 5.96 -5.09
CA ALA A 151 42.64 5.41 -5.23
C ALA A 151 41.73 6.11 -6.26
N MET A 152 42.20 7.14 -6.99
CA MET A 152 41.43 7.75 -8.08
C MET A 152 41.90 7.35 -9.49
N GLN A 153 42.95 6.53 -9.64
CA GLN A 153 43.47 6.16 -10.96
C GLN A 153 42.95 4.82 -11.53
N ASN A 154 42.23 4.03 -10.73
CA ASN A 154 41.57 2.79 -11.18
C ASN A 154 40.05 2.94 -11.36
N ALA A 155 39.57 4.16 -11.65
CA ALA A 155 38.21 4.39 -12.12
C ALA A 155 38.11 4.16 -13.64
N GLN A 156 38.45 2.97 -14.13
CA GLN A 156 38.07 2.57 -15.48
C GLN A 156 37.78 1.05 -15.57
N VAL A 157 36.50 0.77 -15.82
CA VAL A 157 35.91 -0.46 -16.37
C VAL A 157 35.95 -1.73 -15.52
N HIS A 158 35.02 -1.85 -14.56
CA HIS A 158 34.43 -3.15 -14.26
C HIS A 158 32.95 -3.11 -14.64
N GLN A 159 32.66 -3.61 -15.85
CA GLN A 159 31.30 -3.98 -16.23
C GLN A 159 30.85 -5.15 -15.33
N PRO A 160 29.61 -5.21 -14.86
CA PRO A 160 29.12 -6.38 -14.13
C PRO A 160 29.04 -7.56 -15.11
N ALA A 161 29.74 -8.64 -14.79
CA ALA A 161 29.60 -9.93 -15.47
C ALA A 161 28.16 -10.42 -15.34
N VAL A 162 27.43 -10.39 -16.45
CA VAL A 162 26.24 -11.20 -16.67
C VAL A 162 26.70 -12.63 -16.86
N ASP A 163 26.63 -13.45 -15.80
CA ASP A 163 26.68 -14.90 -15.91
C ASP A 163 25.38 -15.39 -16.56
N LEU A 164 25.35 -15.33 -17.89
CA LEU A 164 24.57 -16.24 -18.72
C LEU A 164 25.53 -17.25 -19.32
N VAL A 165 25.66 -18.41 -18.67
CA VAL A 165 26.16 -19.62 -19.34
C VAL A 165 24.96 -20.50 -19.64
N ASN A 166 24.40 -20.29 -20.82
CA ASN A 166 23.63 -21.29 -21.55
C ASN A 166 24.52 -21.82 -22.68
N SER A 167 24.87 -23.10 -22.63
CA SER A 167 25.10 -23.99 -23.79
C SER A 167 25.47 -25.38 -23.21
N GLU A 168 24.49 -26.26 -23.08
CA GLU A 168 24.19 -27.32 -24.05
C GLU A 168 25.16 -28.51 -24.01
N THR A 169 24.70 -29.60 -23.37
CA THR A 169 24.91 -30.97 -23.89
C THR A 169 23.63 -31.79 -23.69
N ALA A 170 22.89 -31.87 -24.78
CA ALA A 170 22.11 -32.99 -25.32
C ALA A 170 21.84 -34.25 -24.45
N ASN A 171 20.56 -34.65 -24.48
CA ASN A 171 20.05 -35.99 -24.86
C ASN A 171 19.54 -36.94 -23.75
N ALA A 172 18.21 -37.02 -23.59
CA ALA A 172 17.46 -38.28 -23.48
C ALA A 172 15.95 -38.04 -23.75
N GLN A 173 15.38 -38.81 -24.69
CA GLN A 173 14.00 -38.76 -25.21
C GLN A 173 12.96 -39.34 -24.21
N PRO A 174 11.65 -39.03 -24.39
CA PRO A 174 10.57 -39.71 -23.67
C PRO A 174 9.97 -40.89 -24.46
N VAL A 175 9.52 -41.91 -23.74
CA VAL A 175 8.40 -42.80 -24.11
C VAL A 175 7.27 -42.51 -23.15
#